data_AF-A0A7J2UQW3-F1
#
_entry.id   AF-A0A7J2UQW3-F1
#
_cell.length_a   1.000
_cell.length_b   1.000
_cell.length_c   1.000
_cell.angle_alpha   90.00
_cell.angle_beta   90.00
_cell.angle_gamma   90.00
#
_symmetry.space_group_name_H-M   'P 1'
#
loop_
_entity.id
_entity.type
_entity.pdbx_description
1 polymer ?
#
loop_
_entity_poly.entity_id
_entity_poly.type
_entity_poly.pdbx_seq_one_letter_code
_entity_poly.pdbx_strand_id
1 'polypeptide(L)'
;MLTKEEKGGHLEVLRERASERELRKLMAIPNPAVHEFVARAVGLCNPSRIFVCDDSPDDIAYIKHMAIASGEECAALSTPGHTFHFDGYFD
;
A
#
# COMPACT_ATOMS: atom_id res chain seq x y z
N MET A 1 -1.44 6.39 26.07
CA MET A 1 -2.88 6.43 25.70
C MET A 1 -3.07 7.73 24.93
N LEU A 2 -3.33 7.68 23.63
CA LEU A 2 -3.51 8.87 22.79
C LEU A 2 -4.91 9.47 23.02
N THR A 3 -5.02 10.78 22.92
CA THR A 3 -6.23 11.56 23.23
C THR A 3 -7.29 11.43 22.11
N LYS A 4 -8.55 11.74 22.42
CA LYS A 4 -9.66 11.68 21.45
C LYS A 4 -9.47 12.61 20.24
N GLU A 5 -8.73 13.71 20.39
CA GLU A 5 -8.45 14.67 19.32
C GLU A 5 -7.46 14.10 18.29
N GLU A 6 -6.44 13.36 18.73
CA GLU A 6 -5.49 12.68 17.85
C GLU A 6 -6.19 11.62 16.99
N LYS A 7 -7.13 10.85 17.57
CA LYS A 7 -7.91 9.84 16.84
C LYS A 7 -8.78 10.42 15.71
N GLY A 8 -9.25 11.67 15.84
CA GLY A 8 -10.09 12.33 14.84
C GLY A 8 -9.30 12.76 13.60
N GLY A 9 -8.14 13.38 13.80
CA GLY A 9 -7.29 13.87 12.70
C GLY A 9 -6.68 12.75 11.85
N HIS A 10 -6.37 11.60 12.46
CA HIS A 10 -5.79 10.46 11.74
C HIS A 10 -6.69 9.90 10.64
N LEU A 11 -7.99 9.83 10.87
CA LEU A 11 -8.94 9.31 9.87
C LEU A 11 -9.16 10.31 8.72
N GLU A 12 -9.04 11.60 9.00
CA GLU A 12 -9.20 12.68 8.04
C GLU A 12 -8.03 12.70 7.03
N VAL A 13 -6.80 12.56 7.53
CA VAL A 13 -5.59 12.40 6.69
C VAL A 13 -5.71 11.24 5.71
N LEU A 14 -6.29 10.11 6.15
CA LEU A 14 -6.51 8.96 5.28
C LEU A 14 -7.56 9.23 4.19
N ARG A 15 -8.62 9.98 4.50
CA ARG A 15 -9.67 10.35 3.53
C ARG A 15 -9.18 11.30 2.45
N GLU A 16 -8.23 12.18 2.77
CA GLU A 16 -7.65 13.11 1.79
C GLU A 16 -6.68 12.42 0.81
N ARG A 17 -6.07 11.30 1.22
CA ARG A 17 -4.96 10.65 0.49
C ARG A 17 -5.32 9.31 -0.15
N ALA A 18 -6.34 8.62 0.37
CA ALA A 18 -6.82 7.36 -0.18
C ALA A 18 -8.06 7.59 -1.05
N SER A 19 -8.17 6.84 -2.15
CA SER A 19 -9.46 6.76 -2.85
C SER A 19 -10.50 6.06 -1.97
N GLU A 20 -11.78 6.27 -2.27
CA GLU A 20 -12.86 5.63 -1.52
C GLU A 20 -12.74 4.09 -1.51
N ARG A 21 -12.25 3.50 -2.61
CA ARG A 21 -12.02 2.05 -2.72
C ARG A 21 -10.96 1.59 -1.72
N GLU A 22 -9.80 2.25 -1.69
CA GLU A 22 -8.69 1.87 -0.81
C GLU A 22 -9.02 2.14 0.66
N LEU A 23 -9.75 3.23 0.94
CA LEU A 23 -10.24 3.52 2.28
C LEU A 23 -11.21 2.43 2.76
N ARG A 24 -12.12 1.95 1.90
CA ARG A 24 -13.03 0.83 2.25
C ARG A 24 -12.26 -0.44 2.59
N LYS A 25 -11.22 -0.80 1.83
CA LYS A 25 -10.36 -1.95 2.15
C LYS A 25 -9.69 -1.79 3.51
N LEU A 26 -9.13 -0.62 3.80
CA LEU A 26 -8.50 -0.34 5.10
C LEU A 26 -9.51 -0.40 6.26
N MET A 27 -10.70 0.17 6.08
CA MET A 27 -11.77 0.18 7.09
C MET A 27 -12.40 -1.19 7.34
N ALA A 28 -12.25 -2.14 6.40
CA ALA A 28 -12.68 -3.52 6.59
C ALA A 28 -11.88 -4.25 7.68
N ILE A 29 -10.72 -3.71 8.09
CA ILE A 29 -9.94 -4.21 9.23
C ILE A 29 -10.52 -3.57 10.51
N PRO A 30 -11.24 -4.30 11.38
CA PRO A 30 -11.90 -3.73 12.56
C PRO A 30 -10.92 -3.55 13.73
N ASN A 31 -9.76 -2.94 13.45
CA ASN A 31 -8.72 -2.66 14.43
C ASN A 31 -8.26 -1.20 14.30
N PRO A 32 -8.73 -0.30 15.19
CA PRO A 32 -8.37 1.12 15.15
C PRO A 32 -6.86 1.38 15.22
N ALA A 33 -6.08 0.50 15.86
CA ALA A 33 -4.63 0.65 15.93
C ALA A 33 -3.94 0.53 14.56
N VAL A 34 -4.50 -0.26 13.65
CA VAL A 34 -4.02 -0.37 12.26
C VAL A 34 -4.27 0.95 11.52
N HIS A 35 -5.46 1.52 11.66
CA HIS A 35 -5.80 2.80 11.01
C HIS A 35 -4.92 3.93 11.51
N GLU A 36 -4.71 3.99 12.82
CA GLU A 36 -3.83 4.97 13.46
C GLU A 36 -2.37 4.82 13.00
N PHE A 37 -1.88 3.60 12.89
CA PHE A 37 -0.54 3.31 12.37
C PHE A 37 -0.38 3.81 10.93
N VAL A 38 -1.31 3.47 10.05
CA VAL A 38 -1.27 3.91 8.63
C VAL A 38 -1.37 5.43 8.54
N ALA A 39 -2.26 6.06 9.30
CA ALA A 39 -2.41 7.52 9.29
C ALA A 39 -1.12 8.24 9.71
N ARG A 40 -0.42 7.74 10.73
CA ARG A 40 0.90 8.28 11.12
C ARG A 40 1.93 8.10 10.01
N ALA A 41 1.99 6.93 9.38
CA ALA A 41 2.92 6.69 8.27
C ALA A 41 2.63 7.62 7.08
N VAL A 42 1.36 7.86 6.76
CA VAL A 42 0.95 8.82 5.72
C VAL A 42 1.36 10.25 6.07
N GLY A 43 1.18 10.66 7.33
CA GLY A 43 1.62 11.98 7.79
C GLY A 43 3.14 12.18 7.72
N LEU A 44 3.91 11.12 8.01
CA LEU A 44 5.38 11.17 7.98
C LEU A 44 5.94 11.10 6.56
N CYS A 45 5.46 10.17 5.74
CA CYS A 45 6.01 9.89 4.42
C CYS A 45 5.41 10.79 3.31
N ASN A 46 4.25 11.41 3.58
CA ASN A 46 3.51 12.23 2.61
C ASN A 46 3.38 11.58 1.22
N PRO A 47 2.87 10.33 1.11
CA PRO A 47 2.80 9.63 -0.16
C PRO A 47 1.85 10.33 -1.13
N SER A 48 2.13 10.20 -2.44
CA SER A 48 1.26 10.71 -3.50
C SER A 48 -0.04 9.90 -3.65
N ARG A 49 -0.02 8.61 -3.29
CA ARG A 49 -1.17 7.71 -3.36
C ARG A 49 -1.06 6.60 -2.32
N ILE A 50 -2.21 6.15 -1.82
CA ILE A 50 -2.35 4.95 -0.99
C ILE A 50 -2.96 3.83 -1.82
N PHE A 51 -2.44 2.61 -1.67
CA PHE A 51 -2.99 1.37 -2.23
C PHE A 51 -2.98 0.31 -1.14
N VAL A 52 -4.11 -0.38 -0.96
CA VAL A 52 -4.32 -1.45 0.02
C VAL A 52 -4.57 -2.73 -0.75
N CYS A 53 -3.61 -3.66 -0.69
CA CYS A 53 -3.73 -4.98 -1.28
C CYS A 53 -4.69 -5.84 -0.43
N ASP A 54 -5.74 -6.39 -1.06
CA ASP A 54 -6.71 -7.29 -0.42
C ASP A 54 -6.63 -8.74 -0.92
N ASP A 55 -5.52 -9.10 -1.57
CA ASP A 55 -5.26 -10.40 -2.19
C ASP A 55 -6.28 -10.82 -3.27
N SER A 56 -7.10 -9.88 -3.76
CA SER A 56 -7.91 -10.14 -4.95
C SER A 56 -7.02 -10.43 -6.16
N PRO A 57 -7.49 -11.25 -7.13
CA PRO A 57 -6.73 -11.52 -8.36
C PRO A 57 -6.29 -10.24 -9.10
N ASP A 58 -7.12 -9.19 -9.05
CA ASP A 58 -6.84 -7.90 -9.67
C ASP A 58 -5.70 -7.15 -8.97
N ASP A 59 -5.67 -7.14 -7.64
CA ASP A 59 -4.59 -6.51 -6.87
C ASP A 59 -3.26 -7.27 -7.06
N ILE A 60 -3.31 -8.61 -7.08
CA ILE A 60 -2.14 -9.45 -7.36
C ILE A 60 -1.60 -9.17 -8.77
N ALA A 61 -2.49 -9.11 -9.77
CA ALA A 61 -2.11 -8.79 -11.14
C ALA A 61 -1.53 -7.36 -11.25
N TYR A 62 -2.14 -6.40 -10.54
CA TYR A 62 -1.66 -5.02 -10.48
C TYR A 62 -0.24 -4.94 -9.91
N ILE A 63 0.04 -5.60 -8.78
CA ILE A 63 1.37 -5.60 -8.15
C ILE A 63 2.41 -6.23 -9.09
N LYS A 64 2.10 -7.40 -9.68
CA LYS A 64 3.00 -8.07 -10.63
C LYS A 64 3.32 -7.19 -11.84
N HIS A 65 2.30 -6.56 -12.41
CA HIS A 65 2.48 -5.63 -13.52
C HIS A 65 3.32 -4.42 -13.09
N MET A 66 3.05 -3.84 -11.92
CA MET A 66 3.78 -2.67 -11.43
C MET A 66 5.25 -2.97 -11.21
N ALA A 67 5.62 -4.14 -10.66
CA ALA A 67 7.01 -4.53 -10.46
C ALA A 67 7.78 -4.60 -11.79
N ILE A 68 7.15 -5.12 -12.86
CA ILE A 68 7.74 -5.14 -14.20
C ILE A 68 7.81 -3.73 -14.79
N ALA A 69 6.74 -2.95 -14.66
CA ALA A 69 6.63 -1.62 -15.24
C ALA A 69 7.58 -0.60 -14.58
N SER A 70 7.88 -0.75 -13.29
CA SER A 70 8.87 0.07 -12.58
C SER A 70 10.32 -0.37 -12.84
N GLY A 71 10.51 -1.55 -13.46
CA GLY A 71 11.84 -2.12 -13.69
C GLY A 71 12.45 -2.82 -12.47
N GLU A 72 11.67 -2.97 -11.39
CA GLU A 72 12.08 -3.77 -10.22
C GLU A 72 12.18 -5.25 -10.60
N GLU A 73 11.32 -5.72 -11.52
CA GLU A 73 11.29 -7.11 -12.00
C GLU A 73 11.43 -7.17 -13.53
N CYS A 74 12.06 -8.23 -14.04
CA CYS A 74 12.17 -8.52 -15.47
C CYS A 74 11.39 -9.76 -15.86
N ALA A 75 10.56 -9.64 -16.89
CA ALA A 75 9.71 -10.73 -17.41
C ALA A 75 10.39 -11.62 -18.48
N ALA A 76 11.72 -11.56 -18.63
CA ALA A 76 12.43 -12.25 -19.71
C ALA A 76 12.67 -13.77 -19.49
N LEU A 77 11.89 -14.41 -18.61
CA LEU A 77 11.98 -15.86 -18.37
C LEU A 77 11.05 -16.65 -19.29
N SER A 78 11.49 -17.84 -19.68
CA SER A 78 10.71 -18.75 -20.52
C SER A 78 9.49 -19.36 -19.81
N THR A 79 9.49 -19.39 -18.47
CA THR A 79 8.38 -19.91 -17.66
C THR A 79 7.32 -18.83 -17.47
N PRO A 80 6.07 -19.04 -17.91
CA PRO A 80 5.02 -18.04 -17.79
C PRO A 80 4.80 -17.57 -16.34
N GLY A 81 4.79 -16.25 -16.15
CA GLY A 81 4.53 -15.62 -14.85
C GLY A 81 5.71 -15.61 -13.89
N HIS A 82 6.87 -16.18 -14.26
CA HIS A 82 8.10 -16.04 -13.49
C HIS A 82 8.84 -14.77 -13.91
N THR A 83 9.41 -14.06 -12.94
CA THR A 83 10.26 -12.89 -13.13
C THR A 83 11.59 -13.09 -12.41
N PHE A 84 12.55 -12.21 -12.68
CA PHE A 84 13.77 -12.10 -11.90
C PHE A 84 14.10 -10.63 -11.67
N HIS A 85 14.80 -10.38 -10.57
CA HIS A 85 15.47 -9.13 -10.29
C HIS A 85 16.88 -9.40 -9.75
N PHE A 86 17.72 -8.38 -9.79
CA PHE A 86 19.03 -8.41 -9.15
C PHE A 86 19.07 -7.25 -8.16
N ASP A 87 19.26 -7.54 -6.89
CA ASP A 87 19.42 -6.51 -5.86
C ASP A 87 20.75 -5.76 -6.03
N GLY A 88 20.81 -4.54 -5.48
CA GLY A 88 22.05 -3.79 -5.39
C GLY A 88 23.07 -4.51 -4.52
N TYR A 89 24.34 -4.48 -4.90
CA TYR A 89 25.42 -5.11 -4.12
C TYR A 89 25.54 -4.59 -2.67
N PHE A 90 25.00 -3.39 -2.40
CA PHE A 90 25.05 -2.71 -1.10
C PHE A 90 23.66 -2.47 -0.48
N ASP A 91 22.61 -3.07 -1.04
CA ASP A 91 21.25 -2.98 -0.50
C ASP A 91 21.08 -3.85 0.76
#